data_AF-A0A7J2ZDG5-F1
#
_entry.id   AF-A0A7J2ZDG5-F1
#
_cell.length_a   1.000
_cell.length_b   1.000
_cell.length_c   1.000
_cell.angle_alpha   90.00
_cell.angle_beta   90.00
_cell.angle_gamma   90.00
#
_symmetry.space_group_name_H-M   'P 1'
#
loop_
_entity.id
_entity.type
_entity.pdbx_description
1 polymer ?
#
loop_
_entity_poly.entity_id
_entity_poly.type
_entity_poly.pdbx_seq_one_letter_code
_entity_poly.pdbx_strand_id
1 'polypeptide(L)'
;MPKTQKAKEEPKVGIIIEGKAKKSAVFREVYPIQEPYVYAAIVKDPETQKTRYEVIEPTLQKEDENLLKEIKSLLMEEIDVNLKEIETKEKAEKYLREKAAQIIKKYHIKVPPESVDKLLYYIMRDFIGYGKIDPLMKDHFIEDISADGLNLPIYVWHRVYESLPTNIVFKGEAELNSFIIRLAYLAGKNISIASPILDATLPDGSRVQLTYGNEITRRGSTFTIRRFRVDPLTISDLIALNTLSSDMAAYLWYIIENRASVLVAGGIAAGKTTMLNCLSMFIKPEMKIVSVEDTQELNLPHENWIPSVVRLGFGHEEKGS
;
A
#
# COMPACT_ATOMS: atom_id res chain seq x y z
N MET A 1 -16.36 36.90 -73.31
CA MET A 1 -16.37 36.18 -72.00
C MET A 1 -16.47 34.69 -72.30
N PRO A 2 -15.81 33.72 -71.60
CA PRO A 2 -15.07 33.82 -70.33
C PRO A 2 -13.75 32.97 -70.23
N LYS A 3 -13.04 33.19 -69.11
CA LYS A 3 -12.26 32.23 -68.27
C LYS A 3 -10.88 31.73 -68.72
N THR A 4 -9.86 32.46 -68.23
CA THR A 4 -8.50 32.01 -67.93
C THR A 4 -8.48 30.96 -66.81
N GLN A 5 -7.71 29.88 -67.01
CA GLN A 5 -7.41 28.84 -66.05
C GLN A 5 -6.51 29.36 -64.93
N LYS A 6 -6.83 29.07 -63.67
CA LYS A 6 -5.91 29.15 -62.53
C LYS A 6 -5.73 27.74 -61.97
N ALA A 7 -4.49 27.24 -62.07
CA ALA A 7 -4.03 26.07 -61.35
C ALA A 7 -4.16 26.30 -59.84
N LYS A 8 -4.76 25.35 -59.13
CA LYS A 8 -4.70 25.25 -57.67
C LYS A 8 -3.57 24.29 -57.34
N GLU A 9 -2.44 24.82 -56.90
CA GLU A 9 -1.44 24.07 -56.15
C GLU A 9 -1.98 23.87 -54.72
N GLU A 10 -2.13 22.62 -54.30
CA GLU A 10 -2.36 22.26 -52.91
C GLU A 10 -1.04 22.39 -52.12
N PRO A 11 -1.01 23.11 -50.98
CA PRO A 11 0.19 23.15 -50.16
C PRO A 11 0.37 21.82 -49.43
N LYS A 12 1.45 21.13 -49.76
CA LYS A 12 2.02 20.03 -48.97
C LYS A 12 2.40 20.54 -47.58
N VAL A 13 1.71 20.06 -46.54
CA VAL A 13 2.23 20.08 -45.17
C VAL A 13 2.00 18.69 -44.56
N GLY A 14 2.82 17.73 -44.99
CA GLY A 14 3.03 16.50 -44.26
C GLY A 14 4.09 16.74 -43.19
N ILE A 15 3.68 16.91 -41.93
CA ILE A 15 4.60 16.81 -40.81
C ILE A 15 4.91 15.32 -40.64
N ILE A 16 6.12 14.92 -41.03
CA ILE A 16 6.64 13.60 -40.74
C ILE A 16 6.93 13.55 -39.23
N ILE A 17 6.08 12.87 -38.47
CA ILE A 17 6.35 12.54 -37.07
C ILE A 17 7.31 11.34 -37.09
N GLU A 18 8.62 11.61 -37.14
CA GLU A 18 9.64 10.61 -36.81
C GLU A 18 9.69 10.43 -35.29
N GLY A 19 8.73 9.67 -34.77
CA GLY A 19 8.81 9.05 -33.46
C GLY A 19 8.38 7.61 -33.63
N LYS A 20 9.24 6.64 -33.29
CA LYS A 20 8.84 5.23 -33.19
C LYS A 20 7.55 5.19 -32.38
N ALA A 21 6.44 4.82 -33.01
CA ALA A 21 5.16 4.65 -32.34
C ALA A 21 5.36 3.59 -31.26
N LYS A 22 5.51 4.00 -29.99
CA LYS A 22 5.47 3.09 -28.86
C LYS A 22 4.14 2.37 -28.97
N LYS A 23 4.17 1.05 -29.16
CA LYS A 23 2.95 0.24 -29.10
C LYS A 23 2.26 0.57 -27.77
N SER A 24 0.97 0.84 -27.81
CA SER A 24 0.18 1.12 -26.61
C SER A 24 0.24 -0.11 -25.70
N ALA A 25 0.46 0.11 -24.40
CA ALA A 25 0.48 -0.98 -23.46
C ALA A 25 -0.90 -1.64 -23.38
N VAL A 26 -0.92 -2.97 -23.20
CA VAL A 26 -2.18 -3.72 -23.15
C VAL A 26 -2.60 -3.84 -21.70
N PHE A 27 -3.73 -3.21 -21.35
CA PHE A 27 -4.39 -3.38 -20.06
C PHE A 27 -5.00 -4.78 -20.01
N ARG A 28 -4.57 -5.59 -19.04
CA ARG A 28 -5.18 -6.89 -18.77
C ARG A 28 -6.39 -6.73 -17.87
N GLU A 29 -6.24 -5.92 -16.83
CA GLU A 29 -7.23 -5.70 -15.80
C GLU A 29 -7.07 -4.28 -15.25
N VAL A 30 -8.19 -3.62 -14.94
CA VAL A 30 -8.22 -2.34 -14.25
C VAL A 30 -9.34 -2.41 -13.23
N TYR A 31 -9.04 -2.09 -11.97
CA TYR A 31 -10.03 -2.12 -10.89
C TYR A 31 -9.83 -0.94 -9.94
N PRO A 32 -10.91 -0.46 -9.29
CA PRO A 32 -10.82 0.63 -8.34
C PRO A 32 -10.16 0.17 -7.03
N ILE A 33 -9.27 1.01 -6.49
CA ILE A 33 -8.76 0.88 -5.11
C ILE A 33 -9.54 1.83 -4.20
N GLN A 34 -9.74 3.08 -4.66
CA GLN A 34 -10.48 4.10 -3.92
C GLN A 34 -11.17 5.03 -4.93
N GLU A 35 -12.45 4.80 -5.18
CA GLU A 35 -13.19 5.62 -6.13
C GLU A 35 -13.42 7.06 -5.62
N PRO A 36 -13.42 8.06 -6.51
CA PRO A 36 -13.05 8.02 -7.93
C PRO A 36 -11.56 8.31 -8.19
N TYR A 37 -10.71 8.28 -7.15
CA TYR A 37 -9.36 8.85 -7.19
C TYR A 37 -8.28 7.85 -7.62
N VAL A 38 -8.40 6.59 -7.21
CA VAL A 38 -7.30 5.63 -7.31
C VAL A 38 -7.77 4.32 -7.95
N TYR A 39 -7.05 3.92 -9.00
CA TYR A 39 -7.24 2.66 -9.70
C TYR A 39 -5.93 1.89 -9.80
N ALA A 40 -6.02 0.57 -9.75
CA ALA A 40 -4.94 -0.34 -10.11
C ALA A 40 -5.11 -0.76 -11.57
N ALA A 41 -4.00 -0.87 -12.30
CA ALA A 41 -3.99 -1.41 -13.64
C ALA A 41 -2.89 -2.47 -13.79
N ILE A 42 -3.26 -3.67 -14.23
CA ILE A 42 -2.32 -4.73 -14.57
C ILE A 42 -1.99 -4.59 -16.05
N VAL A 43 -0.77 -4.14 -16.32
CA VAL A 43 -0.35 -3.73 -17.67
C VAL A 43 0.71 -4.70 -18.17
N LYS A 44 0.55 -5.16 -19.42
CA LYS A 44 1.58 -5.91 -20.11
C LYS A 44 2.37 -4.98 -21.02
N ASP A 45 3.67 -4.89 -20.76
CA ASP A 45 4.58 -4.12 -21.61
C ASP A 45 4.65 -4.77 -23.01
N PRO A 46 4.38 -4.01 -24.09
CA PRO A 46 4.24 -4.60 -25.42
C PRO A 46 5.57 -5.05 -26.02
N GLU A 47 6.69 -4.48 -25.58
CA GLU A 47 8.03 -4.81 -26.06
C GLU A 47 8.63 -5.97 -25.26
N THR A 48 8.62 -5.86 -23.94
CA THR A 48 9.26 -6.84 -23.06
C THR A 48 8.35 -8.00 -22.67
N GLN A 49 7.04 -7.90 -22.94
CA GLN A 49 6.01 -8.83 -22.51
C GLN A 49 5.91 -9.03 -20.99
N LYS A 50 6.63 -8.22 -20.20
CA LYS A 50 6.59 -8.25 -18.75
C LYS A 50 5.31 -7.60 -18.24
N THR A 51 4.70 -8.21 -17.23
CA THR A 51 3.57 -7.63 -16.52
C THR A 51 4.10 -6.65 -15.48
N ARG A 52 3.40 -5.53 -15.30
CA ARG A 52 3.66 -4.55 -14.25
C ARG A 52 2.36 -4.07 -13.63
N TYR A 53 2.47 -3.59 -12.41
CA TYR A 53 1.35 -3.02 -11.65
C TYR A 53 1.41 -1.50 -11.75
N GLU A 54 0.43 -0.86 -12.38
CA GLU A 54 0.37 0.60 -12.46
C GLU A 54 -0.68 1.14 -11.50
N VAL A 55 -0.24 1.98 -10.56
CA VAL A 55 -1.13 2.83 -9.78
C VAL A 55 -1.50 4.04 -10.61
N ILE A 56 -2.80 4.28 -10.74
CA ILE A 56 -3.36 5.45 -11.40
C ILE A 56 -3.97 6.34 -10.30
N GLU A 57 -3.29 7.43 -9.99
CA GLU A 57 -3.76 8.50 -9.11
C GLU A 57 -4.22 9.73 -9.94
N PRO A 58 -4.89 10.72 -9.34
CA PRO A 58 -5.27 11.94 -10.05
C PRO A 58 -4.03 12.65 -10.61
N THR A 59 -3.99 12.88 -11.93
CA THR A 59 -2.80 13.49 -12.55
C THR A 59 -2.64 14.94 -12.09
N LEU A 60 -1.46 15.25 -11.55
CA LEU A 60 -1.03 16.61 -11.23
C LEU A 60 -0.29 17.22 -12.41
N GLN A 61 -0.72 18.40 -12.82
CA GLN A 61 0.08 19.25 -13.71
C GLN A 61 1.18 19.94 -12.90
N LYS A 62 2.16 20.53 -13.58
CA LYS A 62 3.29 21.21 -12.93
C LYS A 62 2.84 22.35 -12.01
N GLU A 63 1.75 23.03 -12.37
CA GLU A 63 1.12 24.06 -11.55
C GLU A 63 0.48 23.46 -10.29
N ASP A 64 -0.24 22.34 -10.43
CA ASP A 64 -0.82 21.61 -9.29
C ASP A 64 0.28 21.12 -8.33
N GLU A 65 1.41 20.62 -8.84
CA GLU A 65 2.54 20.18 -8.02
C GLU A 65 3.12 21.32 -7.17
N ASN A 66 3.21 22.52 -7.73
CA ASN A 66 3.71 23.69 -7.02
C ASN A 66 2.71 24.15 -5.95
N LEU A 67 1.43 24.24 -6.29
CA LEU A 67 0.35 24.55 -5.34
C LEU A 67 0.31 23.53 -4.20
N LEU A 68 0.43 22.23 -4.53
CA LEU A 68 0.45 21.17 -3.54
C LEU A 68 1.62 21.33 -2.57
N LYS A 69 2.83 21.64 -3.07
CA LYS A 69 4.01 21.86 -2.22
C LYS A 69 3.83 23.07 -1.31
N GLU A 70 3.33 24.18 -1.84
CA GLU A 70 3.06 25.40 -1.08
C GLU A 70 2.04 25.15 0.05
N ILE A 71 0.89 24.56 -0.29
CA ILE A 71 -0.16 24.25 0.69
C ILE A 71 0.35 23.27 1.75
N LYS A 72 1.13 22.25 1.36
CA LYS A 72 1.71 21.29 2.32
C LYS A 72 2.70 21.94 3.27
N SER A 73 3.55 22.85 2.79
CA SER A 73 4.49 23.59 3.64
C SER A 73 3.75 24.41 4.69
N LEU A 74 2.73 25.16 4.27
CA LEU A 74 1.91 25.97 5.17
C LEU A 74 1.12 25.11 6.16
N LEU A 75 0.60 23.95 5.72
CA LEU A 75 -0.03 22.99 6.63
C LEU A 75 0.95 22.46 7.68
N MET A 76 2.19 22.14 7.30
CA MET A 76 3.20 21.69 8.28
C MET A 76 3.58 22.76 9.29
N GLU A 77 3.53 24.04 8.90
CA GLU A 77 3.82 25.18 9.79
C GLU A 77 2.65 25.49 10.75
N GLU A 78 1.40 25.28 10.33
CA GLU A 78 0.22 25.64 11.12
C GLU A 78 -0.44 24.47 11.87
N ILE A 79 -0.13 23.21 11.52
CA ILE A 79 -0.66 22.05 12.24
C ILE A 79 0.13 21.88 13.55
N ASP A 80 -0.39 22.51 14.60
CA ASP A 80 0.06 22.32 16.00
C ASP A 80 -0.43 21.00 16.61
N VAL A 81 -1.43 20.36 16.00
CA VAL A 81 -2.07 19.15 16.53
C VAL A 81 -1.40 17.92 15.93
N ASN A 82 -0.88 17.04 16.77
CA ASN A 82 -0.50 15.71 16.32
C ASN A 82 -1.78 15.00 15.85
N LEU A 83 -1.97 14.85 14.54
CA LEU A 83 -3.17 14.24 13.94
C LEU A 83 -3.51 12.86 14.54
N LYS A 84 -2.53 12.20 15.17
CA LYS A 84 -2.68 10.93 15.92
C LYS A 84 -3.49 11.05 17.22
N GLU A 85 -3.64 12.25 17.79
CA GLU A 85 -4.49 12.50 18.97
C GLU A 85 -5.97 12.58 18.61
N ILE A 86 -6.29 12.67 17.31
CA ILE A 86 -7.67 12.64 16.85
C ILE A 86 -8.16 11.19 16.87
N GLU A 87 -9.16 10.93 17.70
CA GLU A 87 -9.69 9.59 18.03
C GLU A 87 -10.08 8.70 16.83
N THR A 88 -10.42 9.31 15.69
CA THR A 88 -10.92 8.57 14.51
C THR A 88 -10.36 9.16 13.23
N LYS A 89 -10.15 8.29 12.24
CA LYS A 89 -9.66 8.68 10.93
C LYS A 89 -10.59 9.71 10.30
N GLU A 90 -11.90 9.52 10.36
CA GLU A 90 -12.90 10.40 9.78
C GLU A 90 -12.84 11.83 10.36
N LYS A 91 -12.62 11.95 11.68
CA LYS A 91 -12.43 13.27 12.32
C LYS A 91 -11.14 13.93 11.84
N ALA A 92 -10.04 13.17 11.71
CA ALA A 92 -8.76 13.69 11.23
C ALA A 92 -8.88 14.17 9.77
N GLU A 93 -9.60 13.39 8.96
CA GLU A 93 -9.89 13.70 7.57
C GLU A 93 -10.67 15.01 7.42
N LYS A 94 -11.74 15.17 8.21
CA LYS A 94 -12.55 16.39 8.23
C LYS A 94 -11.73 17.60 8.68
N TYR A 95 -10.98 17.47 9.77
CA TYR A 95 -10.13 18.54 10.29
C TYR A 95 -9.12 19.02 9.25
N LEU A 96 -8.42 18.08 8.60
CA LEU A 96 -7.40 18.43 7.61
C LEU A 96 -8.01 19.10 6.38
N ARG A 97 -9.19 18.66 5.93
CA ARG A 97 -9.93 19.30 4.82
C ARG A 97 -10.32 20.74 5.15
N GLU A 98 -10.85 20.97 6.35
CA GLU A 98 -11.21 22.31 6.83
C GLU A 98 -9.97 23.21 6.97
N LYS A 99 -8.86 22.68 7.49
CA LYS A 99 -7.60 23.41 7.60
C LYS A 99 -6.98 23.77 6.25
N ALA A 100 -6.97 22.84 5.29
CA ALA A 100 -6.52 23.12 3.94
C ALA A 100 -7.33 24.26 3.30
N ALA A 101 -8.67 24.24 3.45
CA ALA A 101 -9.53 25.31 2.96
C ALA A 101 -9.25 26.67 3.65
N GLN A 102 -8.98 26.66 4.96
CA GLN A 102 -8.60 27.86 5.72
C GLN A 102 -7.29 28.45 5.20
N ILE A 103 -6.26 27.63 4.97
CA ILE A 103 -4.95 28.08 4.46
C ILE A 103 -5.09 28.67 3.05
N ILE A 104 -5.80 27.98 2.16
CA ILE A 104 -6.04 28.48 0.79
C ILE A 104 -6.67 29.88 0.84
N LYS A 105 -7.66 30.08 1.71
CA LYS A 105 -8.33 31.39 1.89
C LYS A 105 -7.43 32.43 2.55
N LYS A 106 -6.73 32.08 3.63
CA LYS A 106 -5.88 32.99 4.42
C LYS A 106 -4.72 33.55 3.58
N TYR A 107 -4.05 32.70 2.83
CA TYR A 107 -2.91 33.07 1.98
C TYR A 107 -3.33 33.47 0.55
N HIS A 108 -4.63 33.53 0.26
CA HIS A 108 -5.17 33.92 -1.05
C HIS A 108 -4.58 33.10 -2.21
N ILE A 109 -4.34 31.81 -1.96
CA ILE A 109 -3.78 30.89 -2.95
C ILE A 109 -4.81 30.66 -4.04
N LYS A 110 -4.44 30.94 -5.30
CA LYS A 110 -5.31 30.76 -6.45
C LYS A 110 -5.31 29.30 -6.89
N VAL A 111 -6.32 28.55 -6.47
CA VAL A 111 -6.51 27.15 -6.85
C VAL A 111 -7.65 27.04 -7.86
N PRO A 112 -7.43 26.47 -9.06
CA PRO A 112 -8.52 26.17 -10.00
C PRO A 112 -9.54 25.20 -9.36
N PRO A 113 -10.86 25.40 -9.55
CA PRO A 113 -11.89 24.54 -8.98
C PRO A 113 -11.68 23.04 -9.26
N GLU A 114 -11.21 22.70 -10.47
CA GLU A 114 -10.91 21.35 -10.92
C GLU A 114 -9.68 20.71 -10.25
N SER A 115 -8.82 21.52 -9.61
CA SER A 115 -7.62 21.05 -8.91
C SER A 115 -7.89 20.83 -7.42
N VAL A 116 -8.93 21.43 -6.85
CA VAL A 116 -9.22 21.37 -5.41
C VAL A 116 -9.31 19.92 -4.91
N ASP A 117 -10.12 19.08 -5.55
CA ASP A 117 -10.30 17.69 -5.09
C ASP A 117 -9.03 16.84 -5.29
N LYS A 118 -8.25 17.11 -6.35
CA LYS A 118 -6.96 16.43 -6.57
C LYS A 118 -5.97 16.80 -5.48
N LEU A 119 -5.83 18.09 -5.18
CA LEU A 119 -4.92 18.57 -4.14
C LEU A 119 -5.31 18.03 -2.77
N LEU A 120 -6.61 18.04 -2.45
CA LEU A 120 -7.13 17.45 -1.22
C LEU A 120 -6.79 15.96 -1.15
N TYR A 121 -7.01 15.18 -2.20
CA TYR A 121 -6.60 13.77 -2.24
C TYR A 121 -5.11 13.60 -1.84
N TYR A 122 -4.21 14.36 -2.45
CA TYR A 122 -2.77 14.27 -2.15
C TYR A 122 -2.37 14.79 -0.75
N ILE A 123 -3.12 15.74 -0.19
CA ILE A 123 -2.92 16.20 1.20
C ILE A 123 -3.31 15.07 2.15
N MET A 124 -4.47 14.46 1.94
CA MET A 124 -4.99 13.37 2.77
C MET A 124 -4.09 12.14 2.71
N ARG A 125 -3.69 11.74 1.50
CA ARG A 125 -2.74 10.66 1.23
C ARG A 125 -1.42 10.85 1.98
N ASP A 126 -0.91 12.09 2.01
CA ASP A 126 0.42 12.36 2.55
C ASP A 126 0.42 12.69 4.05
N PHE A 127 -0.64 13.21 4.65
CA PHE A 127 -0.70 13.51 6.09
C PHE A 127 -1.31 12.38 6.92
N ILE A 128 -2.35 11.72 6.39
CA ILE A 128 -3.10 10.68 7.11
C ILE A 128 -2.74 9.29 6.59
N GLY A 129 -2.57 9.15 5.27
CA GLY A 129 -2.23 7.89 4.62
C GLY A 129 -0.76 7.48 4.78
N TYR A 130 -0.31 6.63 3.86
CA TYR A 130 1.09 6.16 3.77
C TYR A 130 1.88 6.85 2.63
N GLY A 131 1.46 8.04 2.19
CA GLY A 131 2.14 8.79 1.14
C GLY A 131 2.16 8.04 -0.21
N LYS A 132 3.32 7.93 -0.85
CA LYS A 132 3.46 7.32 -2.18
C LYS A 132 2.98 5.86 -2.27
N ILE A 133 3.04 5.10 -1.18
CA ILE A 133 2.60 3.70 -1.16
C ILE A 133 1.16 3.54 -0.67
N ASP A 134 0.47 4.64 -0.32
CA ASP A 134 -0.90 4.59 0.20
C ASP A 134 -1.87 3.81 -0.71
N PRO A 135 -1.82 3.94 -2.05
CA PRO A 135 -2.59 3.06 -2.94
C PRO A 135 -2.30 1.56 -2.74
N LEU A 136 -1.03 1.19 -2.62
CA LEU A 136 -0.61 -0.21 -2.43
C LEU A 136 -1.04 -0.75 -1.06
N MET A 137 -1.06 0.12 -0.04
CA MET A 137 -1.54 -0.19 1.31
C MET A 137 -3.06 -0.32 1.39
N LYS A 138 -3.81 0.20 0.41
CA LYS A 138 -5.27 0.10 0.36
C LYS A 138 -5.77 -1.04 -0.53
N ASP A 139 -4.98 -1.49 -1.49
CA ASP A 139 -5.39 -2.54 -2.42
C ASP A 139 -5.41 -3.93 -1.77
N HIS A 140 -6.59 -4.53 -1.61
CA HIS A 140 -6.73 -5.83 -0.97
C HIS A 140 -6.03 -7.00 -1.70
N PHE A 141 -5.62 -6.85 -2.96
CA PHE A 141 -4.87 -7.88 -3.69
C PHE A 141 -3.37 -7.87 -3.41
N ILE A 142 -2.84 -6.84 -2.74
CA ILE A 142 -1.41 -6.73 -2.42
C ILE A 142 -1.14 -7.37 -1.06
N GLU A 143 -0.18 -8.30 -1.00
CA GLU A 143 0.24 -8.97 0.23
C GLU A 143 1.56 -8.41 0.74
N ASP A 144 2.55 -8.22 -0.14
CA ASP A 144 3.86 -7.65 0.23
C ASP A 144 4.19 -6.43 -0.63
N ILE A 145 4.92 -5.48 -0.05
CA ILE A 145 5.44 -4.27 -0.71
C ILE A 145 6.93 -4.14 -0.36
N SER A 146 7.79 -4.06 -1.37
CA SER A 146 9.25 -4.00 -1.19
C SER A 146 9.88 -2.87 -2.00
N ALA A 147 10.67 -2.04 -1.33
CA ALA A 147 11.52 -1.03 -1.94
C ALA A 147 12.99 -1.35 -1.68
N ASP A 148 13.70 -1.76 -2.75
CA ASP A 148 15.08 -2.25 -2.68
C ASP A 148 16.15 -1.15 -2.84
N GLY A 149 15.74 0.11 -2.89
CA GLY A 149 16.63 1.27 -2.93
C GLY A 149 16.19 2.37 -3.89
N LEU A 150 17.10 3.32 -4.11
CA LEU A 150 16.85 4.52 -4.90
C LEU A 150 16.76 4.23 -6.40
N ASN A 151 15.88 4.96 -7.10
CA ASN A 151 15.67 4.88 -8.55
C ASN A 151 15.22 3.49 -9.05
N LEU A 152 14.62 2.70 -8.17
CA LEU A 152 14.05 1.40 -8.51
C LEU A 152 12.53 1.43 -8.33
N PRO A 153 11.80 0.68 -9.18
CA PRO A 153 10.39 0.46 -8.92
C PRO A 153 10.23 -0.29 -7.60
N ILE A 154 9.24 0.13 -6.82
CA ILE A 154 8.72 -0.68 -5.72
C ILE A 154 8.16 -1.97 -6.34
N TYR A 155 8.48 -3.11 -5.75
CA TYR A 155 7.87 -4.39 -6.08
C TYR A 155 6.71 -4.68 -5.14
N VAL A 156 5.71 -5.38 -5.67
CA VAL A 156 4.59 -5.89 -4.88
C VAL A 156 4.40 -7.38 -5.12
N TRP A 157 3.94 -8.10 -4.11
CA TRP A 157 3.39 -9.45 -4.28
C TRP A 157 1.87 -9.36 -4.42
N HIS A 158 1.37 -9.54 -5.64
CA HIS A 158 -0.05 -9.53 -5.97
C HIS A 158 -0.63 -10.95 -5.87
N ARG A 159 -1.77 -11.14 -5.22
CA ARG A 159 -2.40 -12.47 -5.01
C ARG A 159 -2.59 -13.31 -6.27
N VAL A 160 -2.87 -12.64 -7.39
CA VAL A 160 -3.14 -13.30 -8.69
C VAL A 160 -1.92 -13.32 -9.61
N TYR A 161 -1.06 -12.31 -9.54
CA TYR A 161 -0.02 -12.05 -10.53
C TYR A 161 1.39 -12.16 -9.95
N GLU A 162 1.50 -12.49 -8.67
CA GLU A 162 2.73 -12.66 -7.90
C GLU A 162 3.59 -11.39 -7.93
N SER A 163 4.91 -11.55 -8.04
CA SER A 163 5.87 -10.45 -8.02
C SER A 163 5.73 -9.54 -9.24
N LEU A 164 5.33 -8.28 -9.01
CA LEU A 164 5.18 -7.27 -10.05
C LEU A 164 5.97 -6.00 -9.70
N PRO A 165 6.75 -5.42 -10.65
CA PRO A 165 7.26 -4.07 -10.50
C PRO A 165 6.13 -3.05 -10.64
N THR A 166 6.19 -1.98 -9.86
CA THR A 166 5.23 -0.87 -9.93
C THR A 166 5.75 0.32 -10.71
N ASN A 167 4.89 1.30 -11.00
CA ASN A 167 5.28 2.63 -11.50
C ASN A 167 5.75 3.59 -10.40
N ILE A 168 5.74 3.18 -9.13
CA ILE A 168 6.16 4.02 -8.01
C ILE A 168 7.67 3.90 -7.81
N VAL A 169 8.35 5.05 -7.79
CA VAL A 169 9.82 5.15 -7.63
C VAL A 169 10.16 6.28 -6.67
N PHE A 170 11.11 6.03 -5.78
CA PHE A 170 11.80 7.06 -5.01
C PHE A 170 13.03 7.54 -5.77
N LYS A 171 13.02 8.82 -6.20
CA LYS A 171 14.09 9.39 -7.03
C LYS A 171 15.16 10.11 -6.22
N GLY A 172 14.77 10.68 -5.07
CA GLY A 172 15.65 11.43 -4.19
C GLY A 172 15.96 10.67 -2.90
N GLU A 173 17.23 10.66 -2.50
CA GLU A 173 17.67 10.00 -1.27
C GLU A 173 17.01 10.61 -0.03
N ALA A 174 16.92 11.94 0.03
CA ALA A 174 16.24 12.64 1.11
C ALA A 174 14.75 12.27 1.21
N GLU A 175 14.08 12.05 0.07
CA GLU A 175 12.68 11.62 0.04
C GLU A 175 12.51 10.22 0.63
N LEU A 176 13.34 9.27 0.20
CA LEU A 176 13.30 7.89 0.70
C LEU A 176 13.66 7.82 2.19
N ASN A 177 14.69 8.55 2.62
CA ASN A 177 15.11 8.60 4.02
C ASN A 177 14.02 9.21 4.92
N SER A 178 13.40 10.32 4.49
CA SER A 178 12.27 10.93 5.20
C SER A 178 11.08 9.96 5.28
N PHE A 179 10.83 9.21 4.20
CA PHE A 179 9.78 8.20 4.17
C PHE A 179 10.01 7.06 5.17
N ILE A 180 11.24 6.55 5.27
CA ILE A 180 11.62 5.51 6.24
C ILE A 180 11.45 6.01 7.69
N ILE A 181 11.92 7.22 7.99
CA ILE A 181 11.75 7.83 9.31
C ILE A 181 10.26 7.96 9.66
N ARG A 182 9.44 8.38 8.69
CA ARG A 182 7.99 8.47 8.87
C ARG A 182 7.36 7.10 9.14
N LEU A 183 7.75 6.04 8.43
CA LEU A 183 7.23 4.69 8.69
C LEU A 183 7.62 4.21 10.10
N ALA A 184 8.86 4.45 10.53
CA ALA A 184 9.29 4.14 11.90
C ALA A 184 8.43 4.89 12.94
N TYR A 185 8.20 6.18 12.71
CA TYR A 185 7.36 7.00 13.58
C TYR A 185 5.89 6.53 13.61
N LEU A 186 5.33 6.10 12.48
CA LEU A 186 4.00 5.50 12.41
C LEU A 186 3.92 4.20 13.23
N ALA A 187 4.98 3.39 13.21
CA ALA A 187 5.11 2.18 14.03
C ALA A 187 5.44 2.44 15.51
N GLY A 188 5.51 3.72 15.95
CA GLY A 188 5.82 4.09 17.33
C GLY A 188 7.28 3.82 17.73
N LYS A 189 8.19 3.81 16.75
CA LYS A 189 9.62 3.52 16.92
C LYS A 189 10.46 4.64 16.31
N ASN A 190 11.75 4.63 16.63
CA ASN A 190 12.74 5.53 16.05
C ASN A 190 13.78 4.72 15.29
N ILE A 191 14.26 5.27 14.18
CA ILE A 191 15.34 4.72 13.35
C ILE A 191 16.39 5.80 13.15
N SER A 192 17.66 5.44 13.12
CA SER A 192 18.76 6.41 12.99
C SER A 192 19.98 5.76 12.36
N ILE A 193 21.03 6.55 12.08
CA ILE A 193 22.31 6.01 11.61
C ILE A 193 22.91 5.03 12.62
N ALA A 194 22.81 5.32 13.93
CA ALA A 194 23.33 4.45 14.98
C ALA A 194 22.49 3.18 15.20
N SER A 195 21.23 3.17 14.76
CA SER A 195 20.33 2.01 14.82
C SER A 195 19.53 1.95 13.51
N PRO A 196 20.18 1.49 12.43
CA PRO A 196 19.67 1.63 11.07
C PRO A 196 18.72 0.50 10.65
N ILE A 197 18.57 -0.57 11.43
CA ILE A 197 17.63 -1.66 11.15
C ILE A 197 16.49 -1.59 12.15
N LEU A 198 15.26 -1.72 11.69
CA LEU A 198 14.07 -1.73 12.53
C LEU A 198 13.03 -2.75 12.02
N ASP A 199 12.65 -3.67 12.88
CA ASP A 199 11.45 -4.50 12.75
C ASP A 199 10.33 -3.94 13.64
N ALA A 200 9.16 -3.70 13.07
CA ALA A 200 8.01 -3.15 13.80
C ALA A 200 6.67 -3.52 13.16
N THR A 201 5.58 -3.05 13.78
CA THR A 201 4.20 -3.21 13.30
C THR A 201 3.58 -1.84 13.06
N LEU A 202 2.99 -1.65 11.89
CA LEU A 202 2.27 -0.44 11.49
C LEU A 202 0.89 -0.37 12.15
N PRO A 203 0.23 0.81 12.17
CA PRO A 203 -1.08 0.98 12.79
C PRO A 203 -2.19 0.07 12.26
N ASP A 204 -2.07 -0.38 11.01
CA ASP A 204 -3.01 -1.31 10.36
C ASP A 204 -2.71 -2.80 10.65
N GLY A 205 -1.74 -3.09 11.52
CA GLY A 205 -1.31 -4.45 11.87
C GLY A 205 -0.27 -5.03 10.90
N SER A 206 0.01 -4.36 9.78
CA SER A 206 1.03 -4.78 8.81
C SER A 206 2.42 -4.79 9.45
N ARG A 207 3.20 -5.83 9.19
CA ARG A 207 4.60 -5.89 9.64
C ARG A 207 5.47 -5.06 8.70
N VAL A 208 6.40 -4.30 9.26
CA VAL A 208 7.36 -3.51 8.50
C VAL A 208 8.78 -3.81 8.95
N GLN A 209 9.66 -4.00 7.97
CA GLN A 209 11.10 -4.05 8.14
C GLN A 209 11.72 -2.87 7.40
N LEU A 210 12.53 -2.08 8.11
CA LEU A 210 13.15 -0.86 7.60
C LEU A 210 14.67 -0.96 7.73
N THR A 211 15.37 -0.47 6.71
CA THR A 211 16.81 -0.23 6.74
C THR A 211 17.08 1.21 6.35
N TYR A 212 17.75 1.97 7.22
CA TYR A 212 18.03 3.39 7.04
C TYR A 212 19.48 3.65 6.62
N GLY A 213 19.63 4.56 5.66
CA GLY A 213 20.92 5.01 5.16
C GLY A 213 21.52 4.06 4.12
N ASN A 214 22.79 4.30 3.81
CA ASN A 214 23.57 3.51 2.85
C ASN A 214 24.69 2.70 3.52
N GLU A 215 24.83 2.78 4.84
CA GLU A 215 25.85 2.09 5.61
C GLU A 215 25.66 0.56 5.59
N ILE A 216 24.40 0.12 5.49
CA ILE A 216 24.03 -1.30 5.43
C ILE A 216 23.65 -1.70 4.00
N THR A 217 22.96 -0.84 3.26
CA THR A 217 22.46 -1.11 1.92
C THR A 217 23.13 -0.21 0.89
N ARG A 218 23.88 -0.80 -0.04
CA ARG A 218 24.65 -0.04 -1.06
C ARG A 218 23.79 0.79 -2.01
N ARG A 219 22.47 0.58 -2.03
CA ARG A 219 21.51 1.23 -2.94
C ARG A 219 20.64 2.29 -2.23
N GLY A 220 21.04 2.69 -1.02
CA GLY A 220 20.25 3.57 -0.15
C GLY A 220 19.28 2.78 0.73
N SER A 221 18.46 3.50 1.50
CA SER A 221 17.50 2.91 2.43
C SER A 221 16.52 1.95 1.75
N THR A 222 16.01 0.97 2.49
CA THR A 222 15.07 -0.05 1.98
C THR A 222 13.93 -0.27 2.96
N PHE A 223 12.79 -0.75 2.45
CA PHE A 223 11.72 -1.25 3.31
C PHE A 223 10.99 -2.44 2.69
N THR A 224 10.49 -3.31 3.56
CA THR A 224 9.55 -4.37 3.21
C THR A 224 8.36 -4.30 4.16
N ILE A 225 7.15 -4.27 3.60
CA ILE A 225 5.90 -4.32 4.35
C ILE A 225 5.18 -5.60 3.98
N ARG A 226 4.85 -6.40 4.97
CA ARG A 226 3.97 -7.56 4.84
C ARG A 226 2.61 -7.22 5.43
N ARG A 227 1.59 -7.23 4.58
CA ARG A 227 0.28 -6.70 4.93
C ARG A 227 -0.53 -7.67 5.78
N PHE A 228 -1.24 -7.11 6.75
CA PHE A 228 -2.24 -7.86 7.50
C PHE A 228 -3.50 -8.06 6.66
N ARG A 229 -4.06 -9.28 6.64
CA ARG A 229 -5.29 -9.58 5.91
C ARG A 229 -6.50 -9.06 6.68
N VAL A 230 -7.09 -7.98 6.17
CA VAL A 230 -8.34 -7.41 6.71
C VAL A 230 -9.52 -8.38 6.54
N ASP A 231 -9.57 -9.11 5.41
CA ASP A 231 -10.62 -10.10 5.13
C ASP A 231 -9.99 -11.50 4.98
N PRO A 232 -10.06 -12.35 6.03
CA PRO A 232 -9.55 -13.71 5.98
C PRO A 232 -10.47 -14.61 5.14
N LEU A 233 -9.89 -15.64 4.50
CA LEU A 233 -10.73 -16.64 3.82
C LEU A 233 -11.65 -17.33 4.82
N THR A 234 -12.81 -17.74 4.35
CA THR A 234 -13.78 -18.55 5.09
C THR A 234 -13.65 -20.02 4.72
N ILE A 235 -14.26 -20.92 5.52
CA ILE A 235 -14.35 -22.34 5.16
C ILE A 235 -15.10 -22.54 3.83
N SER A 236 -16.14 -21.76 3.57
CA SER A 236 -16.86 -21.79 2.29
C SER A 236 -15.95 -21.46 1.12
N ASP A 237 -15.04 -20.49 1.27
CA ASP A 237 -14.07 -20.15 0.22
C ASP A 237 -13.11 -21.32 -0.02
N LEU A 238 -12.64 -21.99 1.04
CA LEU A 238 -11.77 -23.15 0.88
C LEU A 238 -12.46 -24.32 0.16
N ILE A 239 -13.77 -24.51 0.38
CA ILE A 239 -14.55 -25.50 -0.36
C ILE A 239 -14.72 -25.08 -1.82
N ALA A 240 -15.05 -23.81 -2.08
CA ALA A 240 -15.19 -23.28 -3.45
C ALA A 240 -13.88 -23.35 -4.25
N LEU A 241 -12.74 -23.15 -3.58
CA LEU A 241 -11.40 -23.30 -4.15
C LEU A 241 -10.94 -24.76 -4.28
N ASN A 242 -11.76 -25.74 -3.88
CA ASN A 242 -11.44 -27.17 -3.82
C ASN A 242 -10.20 -27.50 -2.96
N THR A 243 -9.90 -26.67 -1.96
CA THR A 243 -8.83 -26.92 -0.98
C THR A 243 -9.22 -28.05 -0.01
N LEU A 244 -10.49 -28.15 0.34
CA LEU A 244 -11.06 -29.26 1.11
C LEU A 244 -12.51 -29.53 0.69
N SER A 245 -12.98 -30.77 0.85
CA SER A 245 -14.38 -31.12 0.55
C SER A 245 -15.33 -30.71 1.67
N SER A 246 -16.62 -30.58 1.38
CA SER A 246 -17.65 -30.36 2.40
C SER A 246 -17.63 -31.40 3.52
N ASP A 247 -17.36 -32.66 3.18
CA ASP A 247 -17.32 -33.76 4.15
C ASP A 247 -16.10 -33.63 5.09
N MET A 248 -14.95 -33.21 4.55
CA MET A 248 -13.78 -32.89 5.37
C MET A 248 -14.04 -31.68 6.27
N ALA A 249 -14.71 -30.65 5.76
CA ALA A 249 -15.10 -29.48 6.54
C ALA A 249 -16.01 -29.89 7.72
N ALA A 250 -17.03 -30.71 7.46
CA ALA A 250 -17.96 -31.19 8.47
C ALA A 250 -17.27 -32.07 9.54
N TYR A 251 -16.35 -32.94 9.12
CA TYR A 251 -15.55 -33.74 10.06
C TYR A 251 -14.67 -32.84 10.94
N LEU A 252 -13.97 -31.88 10.35
CA LEU A 252 -13.11 -30.95 11.09
C LEU A 252 -13.93 -30.08 12.05
N TRP A 253 -15.11 -29.62 11.63
CA TRP A 253 -16.04 -28.92 12.50
C TRP A 253 -16.42 -29.78 13.71
N TYR A 254 -16.86 -31.01 13.48
CA TYR A 254 -17.26 -31.92 14.56
C TYR A 254 -16.14 -32.14 15.59
N ILE A 255 -14.91 -32.39 15.16
CA ILE A 255 -13.80 -32.63 16.10
C ILE A 255 -13.36 -31.36 16.83
N ILE A 256 -13.36 -30.20 16.18
CA ILE A 256 -13.00 -28.91 16.79
C ILE A 256 -14.06 -28.50 17.82
N GLU A 257 -15.33 -28.69 17.48
CA GLU A 257 -16.45 -28.44 18.39
C GLU A 257 -16.32 -29.29 19.67
N ASN A 258 -15.82 -30.53 19.52
CA ASN A 258 -15.53 -31.46 20.62
C ASN A 258 -14.12 -31.31 21.21
N ARG A 259 -13.44 -30.18 20.97
CA ARG A 259 -12.15 -29.79 21.59
C ARG A 259 -10.99 -30.73 21.28
N ALA A 260 -11.00 -31.40 20.13
CA ALA A 260 -9.84 -32.13 19.66
C ALA A 260 -8.68 -31.18 19.35
N SER A 261 -7.45 -31.60 19.68
CA SER A 261 -6.24 -30.87 19.28
C SER A 261 -5.95 -31.12 17.80
N VAL A 262 -5.82 -30.05 17.03
CA VAL A 262 -5.57 -30.10 15.58
C VAL A 262 -4.26 -29.38 15.26
N LEU A 263 -3.41 -30.02 14.44
CA LEU A 263 -2.20 -29.42 13.89
C LEU A 263 -2.33 -29.28 12.38
N VAL A 264 -2.17 -28.05 11.87
CA VAL A 264 -2.11 -27.77 10.43
C VAL A 264 -0.64 -27.75 9.99
N ALA A 265 -0.23 -28.72 9.17
CA ALA A 265 1.15 -28.88 8.72
C ALA A 265 1.28 -28.78 7.20
N GLY A 266 2.48 -28.43 6.71
CA GLY A 266 2.77 -28.21 5.29
C GLY A 266 3.99 -27.33 5.05
N GLY A 267 4.43 -27.24 3.79
CA GLY A 267 5.58 -26.43 3.38
C GLY A 267 5.40 -24.92 3.62
N ILE A 268 6.48 -24.15 3.42
CA ILE A 268 6.42 -22.68 3.43
C ILE A 268 5.43 -22.23 2.35
N ALA A 269 4.60 -21.22 2.66
CA ALA A 269 3.56 -20.70 1.77
C ALA A 269 2.45 -21.69 1.35
N ALA A 270 2.34 -22.88 1.98
CA ALA A 270 1.29 -23.86 1.68
C ALA A 270 -0.11 -23.51 2.21
N GLY A 271 -0.34 -22.29 2.71
CA GLY A 271 -1.64 -21.87 3.24
C GLY A 271 -1.97 -22.35 4.66
N LYS A 272 -0.97 -22.74 5.47
CA LYS A 272 -1.18 -23.25 6.84
C LYS A 272 -1.94 -22.27 7.74
N THR A 273 -1.45 -21.03 7.84
CA THR A 273 -2.09 -20.01 8.70
C THR A 273 -3.50 -19.70 8.20
N THR A 274 -3.68 -19.66 6.87
CA THR A 274 -5.00 -19.48 6.26
C THR A 274 -5.98 -20.58 6.68
N MET A 275 -5.59 -21.85 6.55
CA MET A 275 -6.41 -22.99 6.97
C MET A 275 -6.70 -22.95 8.47
N LEU A 276 -5.70 -22.66 9.31
CA LEU A 276 -5.88 -22.53 10.75
C LEU A 276 -6.88 -21.41 11.09
N ASN A 277 -6.79 -20.26 10.42
CA ASN A 277 -7.71 -19.15 10.63
C ASN A 277 -9.15 -19.53 10.24
N CYS A 278 -9.35 -20.20 9.09
CA CYS A 278 -10.68 -20.70 8.69
C CYS A 278 -11.24 -21.72 9.69
N LEU A 279 -10.43 -22.69 10.12
CA LEU A 279 -10.86 -23.72 11.06
C LEU A 279 -11.18 -23.16 12.45
N SER A 280 -10.53 -22.06 12.82
CA SER A 280 -10.80 -21.37 14.09
C SER A 280 -12.21 -20.80 14.14
N MET A 281 -12.87 -20.57 12.99
CA MET A 281 -14.29 -20.18 12.93
C MET A 281 -15.24 -21.29 13.42
N PHE A 282 -14.79 -22.55 13.51
CA PHE A 282 -15.57 -23.65 14.08
C PHE A 282 -15.51 -23.72 15.61
N ILE A 283 -14.67 -22.91 16.26
CA ILE A 283 -14.65 -22.81 17.72
C ILE A 283 -15.96 -22.15 18.18
N LYS A 284 -16.58 -22.70 19.24
CA LYS A 284 -17.84 -22.15 19.78
C LYS A 284 -17.68 -20.68 20.19
N PRO A 285 -18.64 -19.78 19.88
CA PRO A 285 -18.53 -18.35 20.17
C PRO A 285 -18.26 -18.00 21.64
N GLU A 286 -18.76 -18.81 22.58
CA GLU A 286 -18.65 -18.55 24.03
C GLU A 286 -17.29 -18.93 24.61
N MET A 287 -16.46 -19.63 23.84
CA MET A 287 -15.16 -20.14 24.30
C MET A 287 -14.15 -19.00 24.42
N LYS A 288 -13.33 -19.07 25.46
CA LYS A 288 -12.17 -18.19 25.59
C LYS A 288 -11.04 -18.69 24.70
N ILE A 289 -10.60 -17.84 23.77
CA ILE A 289 -9.50 -18.13 22.87
C ILE A 289 -8.28 -17.30 23.28
N VAL A 290 -7.11 -17.92 23.28
CA VAL A 290 -5.82 -17.23 23.42
C VAL A 290 -4.97 -17.63 22.23
N SER A 291 -4.59 -16.66 21.38
CA SER A 291 -3.58 -16.88 20.35
C SER A 291 -2.24 -16.32 20.82
N VAL A 292 -1.17 -17.00 20.46
CA VAL A 292 0.21 -16.56 20.71
C VAL A 292 0.95 -16.67 19.40
N GLU A 293 1.37 -15.54 18.85
CA GLU A 293 1.97 -15.45 17.52
C GLU A 293 3.25 -14.61 17.57
N ASP A 294 4.24 -14.93 16.73
CA ASP A 294 5.42 -14.05 16.56
C ASP A 294 5.03 -12.75 15.82
N THR A 295 4.06 -12.85 14.92
CA THR A 295 3.44 -11.73 14.21
C THR A 295 1.97 -12.05 14.09
N GLN A 296 1.11 -11.08 14.41
CA GLN A 296 -0.33 -11.28 14.30
C GLN A 296 -0.72 -11.60 12.86
N GLU A 297 -1.23 -12.80 12.61
CA GLU A 297 -1.75 -13.23 11.31
C GLU A 297 -3.20 -13.73 11.42
N LEU A 298 -3.60 -14.26 12.58
CA LEU A 298 -4.97 -14.66 12.84
C LEU A 298 -5.90 -13.45 12.95
N ASN A 299 -7.11 -13.62 12.42
CA ASN A 299 -8.19 -12.64 12.49
C ASN A 299 -9.50 -13.39 12.78
N LEU A 300 -9.83 -13.51 14.08
CA LEU A 300 -10.96 -14.30 14.54
C LEU A 300 -12.17 -13.40 14.84
N PRO A 301 -13.39 -13.82 14.45
CA PRO A 301 -14.62 -13.07 14.74
C PRO A 301 -15.08 -13.21 16.21
N HIS A 302 -14.39 -14.00 17.03
CA HIS A 302 -14.77 -14.29 18.42
C HIS A 302 -14.54 -13.09 19.36
N GLU A 303 -15.57 -12.70 20.10
CA GLU A 303 -15.48 -11.61 21.09
C GLU A 303 -14.56 -11.95 22.28
N ASN A 304 -14.59 -13.20 22.74
CA ASN A 304 -13.80 -13.67 23.89
C ASN A 304 -12.41 -14.17 23.47
N TRP A 305 -11.67 -13.36 22.71
CA TRP A 305 -10.35 -13.68 22.18
C TRP A 305 -9.27 -12.73 22.71
N ILE A 306 -8.16 -13.31 23.18
CA ILE A 306 -6.95 -12.58 23.57
C ILE A 306 -5.85 -12.85 22.52
N PRO A 307 -5.58 -11.88 21.62
CA PRO A 307 -4.44 -11.96 20.72
C PRO A 307 -3.15 -11.54 21.44
N SER A 308 -2.22 -12.47 21.61
CA SER A 308 -0.89 -12.20 22.17
C SER A 308 0.18 -12.25 21.08
N VAL A 309 1.06 -11.25 21.05
CA VAL A 309 2.24 -11.22 20.16
C VAL A 309 3.52 -11.31 20.98
N VAL A 310 4.49 -12.09 20.51
CA VAL A 310 5.80 -12.21 21.17
C VAL A 310 6.56 -10.89 21.08
N ARG A 311 7.16 -10.47 22.20
CA ARG A 311 8.07 -9.31 22.24
C ARG A 311 9.51 -9.82 22.35
N LEU A 312 10.32 -9.56 21.31
CA LEU A 312 11.76 -9.78 21.39
C LEU A 312 12.34 -8.85 22.47
N GLY A 313 13.00 -9.44 23.47
CA GLY A 313 13.70 -8.70 24.51
C GLY A 313 14.94 -8.02 23.92
N PHE A 314 15.17 -6.76 24.29
CA PHE A 314 16.44 -6.08 24.02
C PHE A 314 17.48 -6.61 25.02
N GLY A 315 17.99 -7.81 24.78
CA GLY A 315 19.21 -8.27 25.44
C GLY A 315 20.38 -7.51 24.81
N HIS A 316 21.11 -6.73 25.61
CA HIS A 316 22.50 -6.44 25.28
C HIS A 316 23.18 -7.78 25.03
N GLU A 317 23.78 -7.97 23.85
CA GLU A 317 24.83 -8.97 23.68
C GLU A 317 25.94 -8.60 24.66
N GLU A 318 25.89 -9.15 25.88
CA GLU A 318 27.08 -9.30 26.68
C GLU A 318 28.03 -10.12 25.82
N LYS A 319 29.10 -9.45 25.38
CA LYS A 319 30.24 -10.08 24.71
C LYS A 319 30.67 -11.27 25.57
N GLY A 320 30.39 -12.47 25.08
CA GLY A 320 31.01 -13.69 25.57
C GLY A 320 32.53 -13.54 25.42
N SER A 321 33.18 -13.52 26.57
CA SER A 321 34.62 -13.58 26.84
C SER A 321 35.36 -14.67 26.08
#